data_AF-A0A958RDJ1-F1
#
_entry.id   AF-A0A958RDJ1-F1
#
_cell.length_a   1.000
_cell.length_b   1.000
_cell.length_c   1.000
_cell.angle_alpha   90.00
_cell.angle_beta   90.00
_cell.angle_gamma   90.00
#
_symmetry.space_group_name_H-M   'P 1'
#
loop_
_entity.id
_entity.type
_entity.pdbx_description
1 polymer ?
#
loop_
_entity_poly.entity_id
_entity_poly.type
_entity_poly.pdbx_seq_one_letter_code
_entity_poly.pdbx_strand_id
1 'polypeptide(L)'
;MAFLLGLLSISFSIFASPHFTTVRFDQTIPEECQDMELGFYQLPPEFFFVGRQDGVKMGYTFEYPIKRGDATILWHYFQSATHGKPDQKLLNQIKSRPALFRDFKIIEKNYRNMDFDFEKEGDVLELLAIEKLYEEFPENTYFITGGFEYHYEDDPRTVGELDVFVGMRDSCQAVAVGETKLGTRKALGKAREQLKRFGDFLVDHHRPKLSGEYHPRKKAQQQAL
;
A
#
# COMPACT_ATOMS: atom_id res chain seq x y z
N MET A 1 53.38 12.78 18.63
CA MET A 1 52.14 12.24 19.22
C MET A 1 51.12 12.10 18.10
N ALA A 2 50.92 10.89 17.60
CA ALA A 2 49.93 10.60 16.56
C ALA A 2 48.60 10.28 17.24
N PHE A 3 47.60 11.14 17.04
CA PHE A 3 46.22 10.89 17.47
C PHE A 3 45.56 9.97 16.43
N LEU A 4 45.44 8.68 16.77
CA LEU A 4 44.61 7.71 16.08
C LEU A 4 43.14 8.00 16.44
N LEU A 5 42.43 8.74 15.59
CA LEU A 5 40.97 8.82 15.64
C LEU A 5 40.39 7.51 15.10
N GLY A 6 40.02 6.60 16.01
CA GLY A 6 39.24 5.42 15.68
C GLY A 6 37.78 5.81 15.40
N LEU A 7 37.38 5.74 14.13
CA LEU A 7 35.98 5.80 13.73
C LEU A 7 35.28 4.52 14.20
N LEU A 8 34.55 4.62 15.32
CA LEU A 8 33.58 3.61 15.72
C LEU A 8 32.37 3.73 14.78
N SER A 9 32.34 2.87 13.75
CA SER A 9 31.11 2.63 13.00
C SER A 9 30.14 1.89 13.91
N ILE A 10 29.21 2.63 14.52
CA ILE A 10 28.06 2.04 15.19
C ILE A 10 27.19 1.44 14.09
N SER A 11 27.31 0.13 13.88
CA SER A 11 26.38 -0.61 13.05
C SER A 11 25.03 -0.59 13.75
N PHE A 12 24.15 0.31 13.35
CA PHE A 12 22.74 0.23 13.72
C PHE A 12 22.19 -1.04 13.08
N SER A 13 21.88 -2.03 13.91
CA SER A 13 21.08 -3.18 13.48
C SER A 13 19.71 -2.64 13.08
N ILE A 14 19.46 -2.56 11.78
CA ILE A 14 18.14 -2.32 11.22
C ILE A 14 17.31 -3.55 11.58
N PHE A 15 16.59 -3.49 12.69
CA PHE A 15 15.65 -4.53 13.07
C PHE A 15 14.40 -4.33 12.21
N ALA A 16 14.24 -5.17 11.19
CA ALA A 16 13.00 -5.23 10.43
C ALA A 16 11.80 -5.41 11.38
N SER A 17 10.72 -4.69 11.10
CA SER A 17 9.48 -4.76 11.89
C SER A 17 8.96 -6.21 11.93
N PRO A 18 8.70 -6.78 13.12
CA PRO A 18 8.24 -8.17 13.24
C PRO A 18 6.78 -8.37 12.80
N HIS A 19 6.13 -7.31 12.30
CA HIS A 19 4.70 -7.30 11.98
C HIS A 19 4.40 -6.86 10.56
N PHE A 20 5.33 -6.14 9.92
CA PHE A 20 5.11 -5.53 8.62
C PHE A 20 6.26 -5.85 7.68
N THR A 21 5.90 -6.19 6.45
CA THR A 21 6.85 -6.38 5.35
C THR A 21 6.45 -5.44 4.23
N THR A 22 7.36 -4.55 3.84
CA THR A 22 7.19 -3.72 2.66
C THR A 22 7.48 -4.59 1.42
N VAL A 23 6.50 -4.74 0.51
CA VAL A 23 6.68 -5.57 -0.70
C VAL A 23 7.29 -4.79 -1.87
N ARG A 24 7.40 -3.46 -1.76
CA ARG A 24 7.90 -2.58 -2.83
C ARG A 24 8.80 -1.48 -2.26
N PHE A 25 9.92 -1.21 -2.91
CA PHE A 25 10.80 -0.13 -2.46
C PHE A 25 10.31 1.25 -2.96
N ASP A 26 9.71 2.03 -2.07
CA ASP A 26 9.14 3.34 -2.41
C ASP A 26 10.04 4.50 -1.99
N GLN A 27 10.71 5.09 -2.97
CA GLN A 27 11.63 6.24 -2.83
C GLN A 27 10.91 7.55 -2.51
N THR A 28 9.58 7.58 -2.52
CA THR A 28 8.79 8.79 -2.21
C THR A 28 8.51 8.94 -0.70
N ILE A 29 8.73 7.88 0.07
CA ILE A 29 8.62 7.84 1.54
C ILE A 29 9.89 8.45 2.17
N PRO A 30 9.78 9.33 3.19
CA PRO A 30 10.92 9.73 4.01
C PRO A 30 11.71 8.51 4.52
N GLU A 31 13.04 8.59 4.53
CA GLU A 31 13.91 7.46 4.90
C GLU A 31 13.55 6.88 6.28
N GLU A 32 13.28 7.77 7.23
CA GLU A 32 12.87 7.43 8.60
C GLU A 32 11.49 6.76 8.71
N CYS A 33 10.66 6.79 7.65
CA CYS A 33 9.33 6.20 7.62
C CYS A 33 9.23 4.92 6.75
N GLN A 34 10.34 4.44 6.17
CA GLN A 34 10.32 3.26 5.30
C GLN A 34 10.08 1.95 6.08
N ASP A 35 10.51 1.89 7.33
CA ASP A 35 10.35 0.75 8.22
C ASP A 35 9.06 0.85 9.03
N MET A 36 7.96 0.40 8.43
CA MET A 36 6.63 0.47 9.05
C MET A 36 6.54 -0.33 10.36
N GLU A 37 6.08 0.31 11.42
CA GLU A 37 5.90 -0.31 12.74
C GLU A 37 4.49 -0.10 13.32
N LEU A 38 4.12 -0.94 14.29
CA LEU A 38 2.83 -0.82 14.98
C LEU A 38 2.68 0.55 15.66
N GLY A 39 3.78 1.14 16.13
CA GLY A 39 3.80 2.44 16.79
C GLY A 39 3.34 3.61 15.91
N PHE A 40 3.37 3.44 14.57
CA PHE A 40 2.88 4.46 13.65
C PHE A 40 1.36 4.61 13.68
N TYR A 41 0.62 3.58 14.13
CA TYR A 41 -0.83 3.58 14.07
C TYR A 41 -1.46 4.15 15.34
N GLN A 42 -2.09 5.33 15.25
CA GLN A 42 -3.03 5.77 16.26
C GLN A 42 -4.38 5.09 16.04
N LEU A 43 -4.94 4.48 17.09
CA LEU A 43 -6.19 3.76 16.97
C LEU A 43 -7.44 4.65 17.17
N PRO A 44 -8.49 4.50 16.35
CA PRO A 44 -8.50 3.83 15.04
C PRO A 44 -7.99 4.78 13.93
N PRO A 45 -7.20 4.30 12.94
CA PRO A 45 -6.92 5.09 11.75
C PRO A 45 -8.18 5.28 10.91
N GLU A 46 -8.21 6.30 10.06
CA GLU A 46 -9.30 6.47 9.11
C GLU A 46 -9.25 5.38 8.02
N PHE A 47 -10.39 4.77 7.72
CA PHE A 47 -10.52 3.77 6.66
C PHE A 47 -11.26 4.33 5.45
N PHE A 48 -10.69 4.16 4.27
CA PHE A 48 -11.30 4.59 3.02
C PHE A 48 -11.19 3.56 1.89
N PHE A 49 -11.95 3.79 0.83
CA PHE A 49 -11.97 2.91 -0.34
C PHE A 49 -11.85 3.76 -1.60
N VAL A 50 -10.96 3.39 -2.51
CA VAL A 50 -10.83 4.06 -3.81
C VAL A 50 -11.36 3.16 -4.92
N GLY A 51 -12.38 3.64 -5.61
CA GLY A 51 -12.96 2.99 -6.77
C GLY A 51 -12.45 3.59 -8.09
N ARG A 52 -12.76 2.91 -9.19
CA ARG A 52 -12.69 3.51 -10.53
C ARG A 52 -13.89 4.44 -10.77
N GLN A 53 -14.02 4.96 -12.00
CA GLN A 53 -15.15 5.82 -12.41
C GLN A 53 -16.52 5.24 -11.98
N ASP A 54 -17.37 6.10 -11.42
CA ASP A 54 -18.68 5.79 -10.81
C ASP A 54 -18.60 4.96 -9.51
N GLY A 55 -17.40 4.82 -8.92
CA GLY A 55 -17.15 4.12 -7.67
C GLY A 55 -17.88 4.76 -6.49
N VAL A 56 -17.96 6.09 -6.41
CA VAL A 56 -18.67 6.76 -5.31
C VAL A 56 -20.15 6.37 -5.27
N LYS A 57 -20.80 6.24 -6.45
CA LYS A 57 -22.19 5.75 -6.56
C LYS A 57 -22.36 4.30 -6.09
N MET A 58 -21.27 3.53 -6.02
CA MET A 58 -21.25 2.16 -5.52
C MET A 58 -20.91 2.09 -4.02
N GLY A 59 -20.56 3.21 -3.38
CA GLY A 59 -20.24 3.32 -1.96
C GLY A 59 -18.74 3.31 -1.63
N TYR A 60 -17.87 3.58 -2.60
CA TYR A 60 -16.47 3.90 -2.34
C TYR A 60 -16.34 5.33 -1.78
N THR A 61 -15.30 5.60 -1.00
CA THR A 61 -15.01 6.94 -0.45
C THR A 61 -14.56 7.90 -1.54
N PHE A 62 -13.58 7.46 -2.33
CA PHE A 62 -13.01 8.22 -3.44
C PHE A 62 -13.19 7.47 -4.76
N GLU A 63 -13.07 8.19 -5.87
CA GLU A 63 -12.96 7.58 -7.19
C GLU A 63 -11.86 8.23 -8.04
N TYR A 64 -11.16 7.41 -8.80
CA TYR A 64 -10.30 7.85 -9.89
C TYR A 64 -11.08 7.75 -11.21
N PRO A 65 -11.06 8.77 -12.10
CA PRO A 65 -11.87 8.82 -13.31
C PRO A 65 -11.31 7.94 -14.45
N ILE A 66 -11.07 6.65 -14.16
CA ILE A 66 -10.62 5.63 -15.11
C ILE A 66 -11.72 4.59 -15.34
N LYS A 67 -11.85 4.13 -16.59
CA LYS A 67 -12.71 2.99 -16.94
C LYS A 67 -11.92 1.69 -16.80
N ARG A 68 -12.60 0.58 -16.49
CA ARG A 68 -11.89 -0.72 -16.36
C ARG A 68 -11.10 -1.11 -17.61
N GLY A 69 -11.69 -0.97 -18.81
CA GLY A 69 -10.99 -1.27 -20.06
C GLY A 69 -9.75 -0.39 -20.31
N ASP A 70 -9.72 0.81 -19.73
CA ASP A 70 -8.58 1.72 -19.82
C ASP A 70 -7.48 1.28 -18.86
N ALA A 71 -7.84 0.86 -17.65
CA ALA A 71 -6.91 0.23 -16.72
C ALA A 71 -6.30 -1.05 -17.32
N THR A 72 -7.10 -1.90 -17.98
CA THR A 72 -6.61 -3.11 -18.65
C THR A 72 -5.57 -2.79 -19.75
N ILE A 73 -5.80 -1.74 -20.55
CA ILE A 73 -4.84 -1.32 -21.60
C ILE A 73 -3.52 -0.84 -20.97
N LEU A 74 -3.59 -0.01 -19.93
CA LEU A 74 -2.40 0.48 -19.22
C LEU A 74 -1.65 -0.68 -18.57
N TRP A 75 -2.36 -1.59 -17.90
CA TRP A 75 -1.78 -2.77 -17.26
C TRP A 75 -0.97 -3.60 -18.25
N HIS A 76 -1.56 -3.98 -19.40
CA HIS A 76 -0.84 -4.74 -20.42
C HIS A 76 0.38 -3.99 -20.97
N TYR A 77 0.27 -2.68 -21.18
CA TYR A 77 1.43 -1.89 -21.62
C TYR A 77 2.55 -1.91 -20.57
N PHE A 78 2.25 -1.57 -19.32
CA PHE A 78 3.28 -1.48 -18.28
C PHE A 78 3.85 -2.84 -17.90
N GLN A 79 3.03 -3.89 -17.85
CA GLN A 79 3.51 -5.26 -17.69
C GLN A 79 4.48 -5.65 -18.83
N SER A 80 4.21 -5.28 -20.08
CA SER A 80 5.15 -5.54 -21.18
C SER A 80 6.46 -4.73 -21.05
N ALA A 81 6.35 -3.49 -20.56
CA ALA A 81 7.47 -2.58 -20.39
C ALA A 81 8.40 -2.98 -19.24
N THR A 82 7.87 -3.48 -18.11
CA THR A 82 8.66 -4.00 -16.97
C THR A 82 9.44 -5.26 -17.35
N HIS A 83 8.94 -6.05 -18.30
CA HIS A 83 9.66 -7.18 -18.91
C HIS A 83 10.59 -6.78 -20.08
N GLY A 84 10.85 -5.48 -20.29
CA GLY A 84 11.79 -4.98 -21.30
C GLY A 84 11.29 -5.05 -22.75
N LYS A 85 9.98 -5.24 -22.98
CA LYS A 85 9.38 -5.37 -24.31
C LYS A 85 8.12 -4.49 -24.45
N PRO A 86 8.25 -3.15 -24.42
CA PRO A 86 7.09 -2.27 -24.51
C PRO A 86 6.30 -2.48 -25.81
N ASP A 87 4.99 -2.73 -25.69
CA ASP A 87 4.11 -2.90 -26.85
C ASP A 87 3.81 -1.55 -27.53
N GLN A 88 4.44 -1.31 -28.68
CA GLN A 88 4.29 -0.07 -29.45
C GLN A 88 2.86 0.14 -29.99
N LYS A 89 2.10 -0.94 -30.25
CA LYS A 89 0.70 -0.84 -30.70
C LYS A 89 -0.17 -0.32 -29.56
N LEU A 90 0.02 -0.84 -28.35
CA LEU A 90 -0.65 -0.33 -27.15
C LEU A 90 -0.25 1.13 -26.88
N LEU A 91 1.03 1.49 -27.01
CA LEU A 91 1.47 2.87 -26.83
C LEU A 91 0.78 3.83 -27.81
N ASN A 92 0.65 3.45 -29.08
CA ASN A 92 -0.04 4.25 -30.08
C ASN A 92 -1.53 4.40 -29.75
N GLN A 93 -2.17 3.34 -29.24
CA GLN A 93 -3.56 3.38 -28.77
C GLN A 93 -3.73 4.27 -27.52
N ILE A 94 -2.75 4.26 -26.61
CA ILE A 94 -2.74 5.12 -25.42
C ILE A 94 -2.63 6.58 -25.86
N LYS A 95 -1.67 6.92 -26.72
CA LYS A 95 -1.43 8.29 -27.22
C LYS A 95 -2.60 8.89 -27.99
N SER A 96 -3.42 8.07 -28.65
CA SER A 96 -4.58 8.56 -29.40
C SER A 96 -5.79 8.93 -28.53
N ARG A 97 -5.73 8.67 -27.21
CA ARG A 97 -6.85 8.86 -26.27
C ARG A 97 -6.42 9.79 -25.13
N PRO A 98 -6.81 11.09 -25.15
CA PRO A 98 -6.26 12.10 -24.23
C PRO A 98 -6.32 11.73 -22.73
N ALA A 99 -7.45 11.22 -22.24
CA ALA A 99 -7.59 10.81 -20.84
C ALA A 99 -6.68 9.62 -20.48
N LEU A 100 -6.59 8.63 -21.36
CA LEU A 100 -5.72 7.46 -21.17
C LEU A 100 -4.23 7.84 -21.23
N PHE A 101 -3.87 8.78 -22.12
CA PHE A 101 -2.52 9.30 -22.21
C PHE A 101 -2.11 10.11 -20.97
N ARG A 102 -3.03 10.89 -20.38
CA ARG A 102 -2.80 11.54 -19.09
C ARG A 102 -2.48 10.50 -18.01
N ASP A 103 -3.31 9.48 -17.87
CA ASP A 103 -3.13 8.43 -16.86
C ASP A 103 -1.82 7.66 -17.09
N PHE A 104 -1.46 7.38 -18.35
CA PHE A 104 -0.16 6.83 -18.73
C PHE A 104 1.01 7.69 -18.23
N LYS A 105 0.94 9.02 -18.40
CA LYS A 105 2.03 9.93 -17.98
C LYS A 105 2.21 9.96 -16.46
N ILE A 106 1.11 9.84 -15.70
CA ILE A 106 1.16 9.72 -14.23
C ILE A 106 1.88 8.42 -13.84
N ILE A 107 1.46 7.29 -14.42
CA ILE A 107 2.07 5.99 -14.13
C ILE A 107 3.55 5.99 -14.52
N GLU A 108 3.89 6.43 -15.74
CA GLU A 108 5.26 6.47 -16.26
C GLU A 108 6.21 7.26 -15.35
N LYS A 109 5.72 8.35 -14.73
CA LYS A 109 6.49 9.18 -13.79
C LYS A 109 6.79 8.46 -12.48
N ASN A 110 5.81 7.73 -11.94
CA ASN A 110 5.85 7.28 -10.54
C ASN A 110 6.25 5.79 -10.39
N TYR A 111 5.94 4.92 -11.37
CA TYR A 111 6.01 3.47 -11.16
C TYR A 111 7.41 2.95 -10.80
N ARG A 112 8.47 3.61 -11.28
CA ARG A 112 9.86 3.23 -10.95
C ARG A 112 10.28 3.68 -9.56
N ASN A 113 9.81 4.85 -9.13
CA ASN A 113 10.15 5.39 -7.81
C ASN A 113 9.42 4.61 -6.71
N MET A 114 8.27 4.03 -7.03
CA MET A 114 7.43 3.26 -6.12
C MET A 114 7.51 1.74 -6.36
N ASP A 115 8.46 1.31 -7.19
CA ASP A 115 8.76 -0.11 -7.50
C ASP A 115 7.53 -0.96 -7.87
N PHE A 116 6.67 -0.44 -8.74
CA PHE A 116 5.56 -1.20 -9.31
C PHE A 116 6.02 -2.02 -10.52
N ASP A 117 5.77 -3.34 -10.48
CA ASP A 117 6.05 -4.28 -11.56
C ASP A 117 4.83 -4.64 -12.43
N PHE A 118 3.63 -4.27 -11.95
CA PHE A 118 2.33 -4.51 -12.58
C PHE A 118 1.99 -5.99 -12.74
N GLU A 119 2.26 -6.81 -11.73
CA GLU A 119 1.81 -8.20 -11.66
C GLU A 119 0.29 -8.33 -11.81
N LYS A 120 -0.50 -7.42 -11.21
CA LYS A 120 -1.98 -7.47 -11.20
C LYS A 120 -2.60 -6.22 -11.82
N GLU A 121 -3.76 -6.38 -12.49
CA GLU A 121 -4.52 -5.26 -13.10
C GLU A 121 -4.82 -4.13 -12.08
N GLY A 122 -4.99 -4.50 -10.80
CA GLY A 122 -5.28 -3.57 -9.70
C GLY A 122 -4.20 -2.53 -9.46
N ASP A 123 -2.93 -2.85 -9.75
CA ASP A 123 -1.77 -1.97 -9.53
C ASP A 123 -1.89 -0.64 -10.28
N VAL A 124 -2.54 -0.67 -11.45
CA VAL A 124 -2.85 0.53 -12.21
C VAL A 124 -3.74 1.48 -11.42
N LEU A 125 -4.78 0.97 -10.77
CA LEU A 125 -5.66 1.81 -9.96
C LEU A 125 -4.97 2.25 -8.68
N GLU A 126 -4.16 1.39 -8.07
CA GLU A 126 -3.42 1.72 -6.85
C GLU A 126 -2.52 2.94 -7.05
N LEU A 127 -1.66 2.93 -8.07
CA LEU A 127 -0.77 4.06 -8.36
C LEU A 127 -1.56 5.32 -8.73
N LEU A 128 -2.58 5.20 -9.58
CA LEU A 128 -3.42 6.36 -9.95
C LEU A 128 -4.20 6.93 -8.75
N ALA A 129 -4.64 6.06 -7.83
CA ALA A 129 -5.29 6.46 -6.60
C ALA A 129 -4.34 7.26 -5.71
N ILE A 130 -3.07 6.84 -5.58
CA ILE A 130 -2.07 7.57 -4.82
C ILE A 130 -1.90 9.00 -5.34
N GLU A 131 -1.73 9.19 -6.65
CA GLU A 131 -1.64 10.53 -7.25
C GLU A 131 -2.90 11.37 -6.95
N LYS A 132 -4.08 10.76 -7.04
CA LYS A 132 -5.35 11.44 -6.76
C LYS A 132 -5.51 11.81 -5.29
N LEU A 133 -5.02 10.98 -4.38
CA LEU A 133 -5.14 11.22 -2.95
C LEU A 133 -4.30 12.40 -2.48
N TYR A 134 -3.26 12.81 -3.22
CA TYR A 134 -2.53 14.05 -2.93
C TYR A 134 -3.39 15.33 -3.07
N GLU A 135 -4.57 15.26 -3.68
CA GLU A 135 -5.54 16.36 -3.63
C GLU A 135 -6.19 16.52 -2.24
N GLU A 136 -6.34 15.42 -1.49
CA GLU A 136 -6.92 15.39 -0.13
C GLU A 136 -5.82 15.42 0.95
N PHE A 137 -4.69 14.78 0.69
CA PHE A 137 -3.54 14.65 1.58
C PHE A 137 -2.30 15.28 0.93
N PRO A 138 -2.11 16.61 1.02
CA PRO A 138 -1.04 17.31 0.30
C PRO A 138 0.37 16.75 0.54
N GLU A 139 1.15 16.61 -0.54
CA GLU A 139 2.47 15.94 -0.53
C GLU A 139 3.49 16.61 0.40
N ASN A 140 3.36 17.91 0.69
CA ASN A 140 4.27 18.60 1.62
C ASN A 140 4.04 18.25 3.09
N THR A 141 2.92 17.60 3.42
CA THR A 141 2.54 17.21 4.79
C THR A 141 2.47 15.71 4.94
N TYR A 142 2.01 15.02 3.90
CA TYR A 142 1.76 13.58 3.90
C TYR A 142 2.63 12.86 2.88
N PHE A 143 2.93 11.60 3.17
CA PHE A 143 3.38 10.64 2.17
C PHE A 143 2.27 9.59 1.99
N ILE A 144 2.13 9.11 0.75
CA ILE A 144 1.13 8.12 0.39
C ILE A 144 1.83 7.01 -0.37
N THR A 145 1.63 5.78 0.08
CA THR A 145 2.34 4.60 -0.42
C THR A 145 1.44 3.36 -0.30
N GLY A 146 1.89 2.19 -0.72
CA GLY A 146 1.11 0.95 -0.76
C GLY A 146 1.99 -0.29 -0.70
N GLY A 147 1.38 -1.47 -0.69
CA GLY A 147 2.13 -2.74 -0.69
C GLY A 147 2.76 -3.08 0.67
N PHE A 148 2.01 -2.91 1.76
CA PHE A 148 2.45 -3.38 3.08
C PHE A 148 1.72 -4.66 3.44
N GLU A 149 2.48 -5.74 3.57
CA GLU A 149 1.98 -6.97 4.16
C GLU A 149 2.06 -6.89 5.68
N TYR A 150 1.06 -7.43 6.37
CA TYR A 150 1.04 -7.54 7.83
C TYR A 150 0.84 -8.99 8.29
N HIS A 151 1.50 -9.34 9.39
CA HIS A 151 1.51 -10.68 9.97
C HIS A 151 1.62 -10.63 11.50
N TYR A 152 1.30 -11.76 12.16
CA TYR A 152 1.48 -11.89 13.60
C TYR A 152 2.94 -12.27 13.91
N GLU A 153 3.50 -11.79 15.02
CA GLU A 153 4.91 -12.06 15.43
C GLU A 153 5.24 -13.57 15.47
N ASP A 154 4.28 -14.39 15.90
CA ASP A 154 4.40 -15.85 16.02
C ASP A 154 4.09 -16.62 14.72
N ASP A 155 3.59 -15.96 13.66
CA ASP A 155 3.13 -16.62 12.42
C ASP A 155 3.58 -15.82 11.18
N PRO A 156 4.58 -16.31 10.42
CA PRO A 156 5.12 -15.59 9.27
C PRO A 156 4.16 -15.57 8.07
N ARG A 157 2.99 -16.21 8.15
CA ARG A 157 1.99 -16.15 7.08
C ARG A 157 1.34 -14.76 7.05
N THR A 158 1.37 -14.16 5.87
CA THR A 158 0.68 -12.91 5.57
C THR A 158 -0.81 -12.99 5.92
N VAL A 159 -1.27 -12.07 6.78
CA VAL A 159 -2.68 -11.91 7.15
C VAL A 159 -3.41 -11.08 6.08
N GLY A 160 -2.73 -10.08 5.53
CA GLY A 160 -3.19 -9.29 4.39
C GLY A 160 -2.11 -8.33 3.88
N GLU A 161 -2.39 -7.73 2.73
CA GLU A 161 -1.65 -6.60 2.14
C GLU A 161 -2.53 -5.34 2.30
N LEU A 162 -1.95 -4.16 2.39
CA LEU A 162 -2.67 -2.89 2.31
C LEU A 162 -2.35 -2.21 0.97
N ASP A 163 -3.39 -1.86 0.21
CA ASP A 163 -3.20 -1.20 -1.07
C ASP A 163 -2.78 0.27 -0.89
N VAL A 164 -3.23 0.97 0.16
CA VAL A 164 -2.89 2.37 0.42
C VAL A 164 -2.65 2.65 1.89
N PHE A 165 -1.58 3.37 2.19
CA PHE A 165 -1.22 3.92 3.48
C PHE A 165 -0.96 5.43 3.35
N VAL A 166 -1.52 6.22 4.26
CA VAL A 166 -1.30 7.66 4.35
C VAL A 166 -0.66 7.98 5.70
N GLY A 167 0.57 8.48 5.66
CA GLY A 167 1.34 8.85 6.84
C GLY A 167 1.73 10.32 6.88
N MET A 168 1.89 10.88 8.07
CA MET A 168 2.50 12.20 8.25
C MET A 168 4.01 12.14 8.00
N ARG A 169 4.55 13.04 7.19
CA ARG A 169 5.98 13.03 6.84
C ARG A 169 6.92 13.30 8.02
N ASP A 170 6.48 14.08 9.00
CA ASP A 170 7.32 14.53 10.12
C ASP A 170 7.41 13.53 11.28
N SER A 171 6.47 12.61 11.36
CA SER A 171 6.25 11.75 12.53
C SER A 171 5.98 10.30 12.17
N CYS A 172 5.88 9.99 10.87
CA CYS A 172 5.50 8.68 10.32
C CYS A 172 4.13 8.16 10.79
N GLN A 173 3.35 8.98 11.50
CA GLN A 173 2.06 8.57 12.06
C GLN A 173 1.05 8.29 10.94
N ALA A 174 0.44 7.11 11.01
CA ALA A 174 -0.63 6.68 10.14
C ALA A 174 -1.88 7.53 10.40
N VAL A 175 -2.37 8.20 9.36
CA VAL A 175 -3.59 9.01 9.41
C VAL A 175 -4.75 8.22 8.81
N ALA A 176 -4.49 7.57 7.68
CA ALA A 176 -5.51 6.82 6.97
C ALA A 176 -4.94 5.58 6.28
N VAL A 177 -5.79 4.57 6.11
CA VAL A 177 -5.49 3.32 5.40
C VAL A 177 -6.61 3.03 4.43
N GLY A 178 -6.25 2.64 3.21
CA GLY A 178 -7.17 2.49 2.11
C GLY A 178 -7.01 1.20 1.33
N GLU A 179 -8.09 0.83 0.66
CA GLU A 179 -8.13 -0.27 -0.30
C GLU A 179 -8.57 0.24 -1.67
N THR A 180 -7.93 -0.23 -2.73
CA THR A 180 -8.31 0.12 -4.11
C THR A 180 -8.96 -1.07 -4.81
N LYS A 181 -10.04 -0.84 -5.56
CA LYS A 181 -10.67 -1.92 -6.35
C LYS A 181 -11.24 -1.38 -7.68
N LEU A 182 -10.87 -2.05 -8.77
CA LEU A 182 -11.46 -1.83 -10.11
C LEU A 182 -12.89 -2.41 -10.26
N GLY A 183 -13.31 -3.25 -9.31
CA GLY A 183 -14.52 -4.05 -9.38
C GLY A 183 -15.81 -3.33 -8.95
N THR A 184 -16.92 -4.08 -9.03
CA THR A 184 -18.27 -3.61 -8.65
C THR A 184 -18.46 -3.63 -7.12
N ARG A 185 -19.70 -3.44 -6.63
CA ARG A 185 -20.06 -3.55 -5.19
C ARG A 185 -19.55 -4.81 -4.49
N LYS A 186 -19.42 -5.94 -5.21
CA LYS A 186 -18.85 -7.17 -4.63
C LYS A 186 -17.38 -7.00 -4.25
N ALA A 187 -16.61 -6.25 -5.04
CA ALA A 187 -15.22 -5.94 -4.74
C ALA A 187 -15.10 -4.99 -3.54
N LEU A 188 -16.01 -4.02 -3.43
CA LEU A 188 -16.11 -3.16 -2.24
C LEU A 188 -16.39 -3.97 -0.97
N GLY A 189 -17.24 -5.00 -1.03
CA GLY A 189 -17.46 -5.91 0.10
C GLY A 189 -16.16 -6.57 0.58
N LYS A 190 -15.33 -7.05 -0.35
CA LYS A 190 -14.02 -7.63 -0.03
C LYS A 190 -13.04 -6.60 0.56
N ALA A 191 -13.03 -5.38 0.03
CA ALA A 191 -12.21 -4.29 0.55
C ALA A 191 -12.58 -3.96 2.01
N ARG A 192 -13.88 -3.92 2.32
CA ARG A 192 -14.38 -3.73 3.70
C ARG A 192 -13.96 -4.87 4.63
N GLU A 193 -14.07 -6.12 4.17
CA GLU A 193 -13.59 -7.28 4.94
C GLU A 193 -12.09 -7.17 5.22
N GLN A 194 -11.29 -6.70 4.27
CA GLN A 194 -9.85 -6.53 4.39
C GLN A 194 -9.49 -5.45 5.42
N LEU A 195 -10.05 -4.24 5.33
CA LEU A 195 -9.82 -3.19 6.34
C LEU A 195 -10.39 -3.57 7.71
N LYS A 196 -11.50 -4.32 7.76
CA LYS A 196 -11.99 -4.87 9.03
C LYS A 196 -10.95 -5.81 9.66
N ARG A 197 -10.38 -6.75 8.90
CA ARG A 197 -9.33 -7.66 9.41
C ARG A 197 -8.12 -6.88 9.89
N PHE A 198 -7.73 -5.84 9.15
CA PHE A 198 -6.61 -4.98 9.56
C PHE A 198 -6.91 -4.20 10.85
N GLY A 199 -8.12 -3.64 10.99
CA GLY A 199 -8.56 -3.00 12.23
C GLY A 199 -8.57 -3.97 13.42
N ASP A 200 -9.09 -5.19 13.24
CA ASP A 200 -9.06 -6.24 14.26
C ASP A 200 -7.59 -6.58 14.63
N PHE A 201 -6.69 -6.67 13.65
CA PHE A 201 -5.26 -6.88 13.84
C PHE A 201 -4.62 -5.78 14.70
N LEU A 202 -4.87 -4.50 14.41
CA LEU A 202 -4.32 -3.40 15.20
C LEU A 202 -4.86 -3.40 16.64
N VAL A 203 -6.15 -3.68 16.83
CA VAL A 203 -6.78 -3.77 18.16
C VAL A 203 -6.16 -4.90 18.99
N ASP A 204 -5.92 -6.07 18.38
CA ASP A 204 -5.31 -7.21 19.07
C ASP A 204 -3.89 -6.87 19.59
N HIS A 205 -3.15 -5.97 18.91
CA HIS A 205 -1.80 -5.57 19.30
C HIS A 205 -1.73 -4.35 20.23
N HIS A 206 -2.73 -3.46 20.21
CA HIS A 206 -2.78 -2.28 21.10
C HIS A 206 -3.41 -2.56 22.47
N ARG A 207 -4.08 -3.70 22.64
CA ARG A 207 -4.57 -4.09 23.98
C ARG A 207 -3.36 -4.29 24.89
N PRO A 208 -3.33 -3.65 26.09
CA PRO A 208 -2.34 -3.99 27.09
C PRO A 208 -2.40 -5.50 27.30
N LYS A 209 -1.27 -6.19 27.16
CA LYS A 209 -1.16 -7.60 27.54
C LYS A 209 -1.41 -7.66 29.06
N LEU A 210 -2.67 -7.79 29.46
CA LEU A 210 -3.03 -8.05 30.85
C LEU A 210 -2.30 -9.34 31.23
N SER A 211 -1.33 -9.20 32.13
CA SER A 211 -0.43 -10.27 32.55
C SER A 211 -1.24 -11.45 33.06
N GLY A 212 -1.48 -12.46 32.22
CA GLY A 212 -2.13 -13.71 32.60
C GLY A 212 -3.22 -14.23 31.66
N GLU A 213 -3.75 -13.43 30.73
CA GLU A 213 -4.79 -13.94 29.80
C GLU A 213 -4.18 -14.61 28.57
N TYR A 214 -4.13 -15.93 28.62
CA TYR A 214 -3.83 -16.82 27.50
C TYR A 214 -4.86 -16.64 26.38
N HIS A 215 -4.46 -16.11 25.21
CA HIS A 215 -5.34 -15.97 24.06
C HIS A 215 -5.78 -17.34 23.51
N PRO A 216 -7.09 -17.68 23.49
CA PRO A 216 -7.57 -19.03 23.15
C PRO A 216 -7.47 -19.41 21.66
N ARG A 217 -6.96 -18.54 20.77
CA ARG A 217 -6.85 -18.86 19.33
C ARG A 217 -5.89 -20.03 19.03
N LYS A 218 -4.97 -20.39 19.94
CA LYS A 218 -4.04 -21.52 19.73
C LYS A 218 -4.70 -22.92 19.76
N LYS A 219 -5.96 -23.10 20.18
CA LYS A 219 -6.59 -24.45 20.24
C LYS A 219 -7.49 -24.85 19.06
N ALA A 220 -7.93 -23.92 18.20
CA ALA A 220 -8.86 -24.29 17.13
C ALA A 220 -8.20 -24.97 15.92
N GLN A 221 -6.88 -24.85 15.74
CA GLN A 221 -6.15 -25.49 14.62
C GLN A 221 -5.47 -26.82 14.98
N GLN A 222 -5.44 -27.22 16.26
CA GLN A 222 -4.86 -28.50 16.70
C GLN A 222 -5.87 -29.65 16.86
N GLN A 223 -7.14 -29.44 16.50
CA GLN A 223 -8.18 -30.50 16.54
C GLN A 223 -8.72 -30.89 15.15
N ALA A 224 -8.02 -30.51 14.08
CA ALA A 224 -8.39 -30.85 12.70
C ALA A 224 -7.27 -31.57 11.91
N LEU A 225 -6.36 -32.26 12.63
CA LEU A 225 -5.38 -33.20 12.09
C LEU A 225 -5.55 -34.56 12.76
#